data_AF-A0A1G0QU17-F1
#
_entry.id   AF-A0A1G0QU17-F1
#
_cell.length_a   1.000
_cell.length_b   1.000
_cell.length_c   1.000
_cell.angle_alpha   90.00
_cell.angle_beta   90.00
_cell.angle_gamma   90.00
#
_symmetry.space_group_name_H-M   'P 1'
#
loop_
_entity.id
_entity.type
_entity.pdbx_description
1 polymer ?
#
loop_
_entity_poly.entity_id
_entity_poly.type
_entity_poly.pdbx_seq_one_letter_code
_entity_poly.pdbx_strand_id
1 'polypeptide(L)'
;MNNNNPNQNEENDRYSVYEEYAKTLRTWFVAYGIGFPAVILSRKELFDSFKESSDFKLIILLFLIGTALQIIISFLNKWAAWIRHNYFSRGRQDTSSYKIADWYSNQYGIDVFLEVITFLSFAYGTYLSYLILIK
;
A
#
# COMPACT_ATOMS: atom_id res chain seq x y z
N MET A 1 -29.97 26.44 3.92
CA MET A 1 -29.05 27.34 3.20
C MET A 1 -27.77 26.57 2.95
N ASN A 2 -27.54 26.17 1.70
CA ASN A 2 -26.38 25.38 1.30
C ASN A 2 -25.24 26.38 1.00
N ASN A 3 -24.35 26.61 1.95
CA ASN A 3 -23.14 27.42 1.74
C ASN A 3 -22.16 26.59 0.90
N ASN A 4 -22.44 26.47 -0.40
CA ASN A 4 -21.54 25.87 -1.37
C ASN A 4 -20.44 26.88 -1.69
N ASN A 5 -19.39 26.92 -0.85
CA ASN A 5 -18.21 27.70 -1.11
C ASN A 5 -17.44 27.00 -2.26
N PRO A 6 -17.26 27.63 -3.44
CA PRO A 6 -16.64 26.97 -4.61
C PRO A 6 -15.25 26.41 -4.29
N ASN A 7 -14.50 27.05 -3.40
CA ASN A 7 -13.18 26.59 -2.95
C ASN A 7 -13.24 25.24 -2.20
N GLN A 8 -14.31 24.96 -1.45
CA GLN A 8 -14.46 23.68 -0.73
C GLN A 8 -14.81 22.53 -1.68
N ASN A 9 -15.52 22.81 -2.77
CA ASN A 9 -15.83 21.81 -3.78
C ASN A 9 -14.57 21.41 -4.56
N GLU A 10 -13.73 22.38 -4.94
CA GLU A 10 -12.47 22.10 -5.63
C GLU A 10 -11.46 21.33 -4.78
N GLU A 11 -11.35 21.64 -3.48
CA GLU A 11 -10.47 20.89 -2.57
C GLU A 11 -10.93 19.44 -2.42
N ASN A 12 -12.23 19.21 -2.20
CA ASN A 12 -12.79 17.86 -2.12
C ASN A 12 -12.53 17.05 -3.39
N ASP A 13 -12.66 17.68 -4.57
CA ASP A 13 -12.44 17.02 -5.87
C ASP A 13 -10.97 16.62 -6.07
N ARG A 14 -10.01 17.47 -5.64
CA ARG A 14 -8.58 17.13 -5.66
C ARG A 14 -8.25 15.97 -4.72
N TYR A 15 -8.84 15.96 -3.53
CA TYR A 15 -8.63 14.87 -2.56
C TYR A 15 -9.20 13.54 -3.06
N SER A 16 -10.37 13.52 -3.71
CA SER A 16 -10.93 12.28 -4.26
C SER A 16 -10.09 11.71 -5.39
N VAL A 17 -9.53 12.55 -6.25
CA VAL A 17 -8.60 12.12 -7.31
C VAL A 17 -7.35 11.47 -6.70
N TYR A 18 -6.78 12.08 -5.67
CA TYR A 18 -5.64 11.50 -4.95
C TYR A 18 -5.98 10.15 -4.32
N GLU A 19 -7.13 10.05 -3.64
CA GLU A 19 -7.58 8.81 -2.99
C GLU A 19 -7.72 7.66 -4.01
N GLU A 20 -8.28 7.97 -5.19
CA GLU A 20 -8.43 7.01 -6.28
C GLU A 20 -7.07 6.53 -6.81
N TYR A 21 -6.10 7.44 -7.02
CA TYR A 21 -4.75 7.07 -7.42
C TYR A 21 -4.05 6.21 -6.36
N ALA A 22 -4.12 6.60 -5.09
CA ALA A 22 -3.49 5.86 -4.00
C ALA A 22 -4.08 4.44 -3.88
N LYS A 23 -5.41 4.31 -4.02
CA LYS A 23 -6.08 3.00 -4.05
C LYS A 23 -5.61 2.16 -5.25
N THR A 24 -5.56 2.77 -6.43
CA THR A 24 -5.15 2.09 -7.67
C THR A 24 -3.71 1.61 -7.60
N LEU A 25 -2.78 2.48 -7.21
CA LEU A 25 -1.36 2.16 -7.04
C LEU A 25 -1.16 1.00 -6.07
N ARG A 26 -1.88 1.02 -4.95
CA ARG A 26 -1.83 -0.03 -3.94
C ARG A 26 -2.33 -1.38 -4.46
N THR A 27 -3.42 -1.37 -5.21
CA THR A 27 -3.92 -2.58 -5.88
C THR A 27 -2.87 -3.14 -6.83
N TRP A 28 -2.18 -2.28 -7.59
CA TRP A 28 -1.10 -2.71 -8.48
C TRP A 28 0.07 -3.29 -7.71
N PHE A 29 0.47 -2.69 -6.59
CA PHE A 29 1.53 -3.23 -5.74
C PHE A 29 1.18 -4.60 -5.15
N VAL A 30 -0.03 -4.79 -4.65
CA VAL A 30 -0.45 -6.11 -4.13
C VAL A 30 -0.51 -7.15 -5.26
N ALA A 31 -1.05 -6.79 -6.42
CA ALA A 31 -1.14 -7.69 -7.57
C ALA A 31 0.26 -8.09 -8.08
N TYR A 32 1.17 -7.13 -8.23
CA TYR A 32 2.55 -7.38 -8.63
C TYR A 32 3.32 -8.19 -7.58
N GLY A 33 3.16 -7.79 -6.32
CA GLY A 33 3.76 -8.38 -5.13
C GLY A 33 3.46 -9.86 -4.94
N ILE A 34 2.21 -10.27 -5.14
CA ILE A 34 1.78 -11.68 -5.06
C ILE A 34 1.98 -12.40 -6.39
N GLY A 35 1.73 -11.70 -7.49
CA GLY A 35 1.81 -12.26 -8.84
C GLY A 35 3.20 -12.77 -9.19
N PHE A 36 4.25 -12.05 -8.81
CA PHE A 36 5.62 -12.46 -9.11
C PHE A 36 6.01 -13.80 -8.44
N PRO A 37 5.89 -13.97 -7.10
CA PRO A 37 6.09 -15.28 -6.46
C PRO A 37 5.19 -16.38 -7.04
N ALA A 38 3.92 -16.08 -7.31
CA ALA A 38 2.99 -17.05 -7.88
C ALA A 38 3.45 -17.56 -9.25
N VAL A 39 3.95 -16.67 -10.12
CA VAL A 39 4.48 -17.02 -11.44
C VAL A 39 5.69 -17.94 -11.31
N ILE A 40 6.67 -17.61 -10.45
CA ILE A 40 7.85 -18.47 -10.24
C ILE A 40 7.42 -19.85 -9.74
N LEU A 41 6.58 -19.90 -8.69
CA LEU A 41 6.16 -21.17 -8.08
C LEU A 41 5.31 -22.02 -9.02
N SER A 42 4.59 -21.41 -9.98
CA SER A 42 3.74 -22.13 -10.93
C SER A 42 4.48 -22.74 -12.12
N ARG A 43 5.72 -22.31 -12.39
CA ARG A 43 6.51 -22.75 -13.55
C ARG A 43 7.78 -23.44 -13.09
N LYS A 44 7.85 -24.76 -13.32
CA LYS A 44 8.97 -25.57 -12.86
C LYS A 44 10.31 -25.08 -13.40
N GLU A 45 10.34 -24.62 -14.66
CA GLU A 45 11.56 -24.09 -15.29
C GLU A 45 12.08 -22.86 -14.55
N LEU A 46 11.19 -21.91 -14.23
CA LEU A 46 11.54 -20.72 -13.46
C LEU A 46 11.93 -21.08 -12.03
N PHE A 47 11.15 -21.95 -11.38
CA PHE A 47 11.47 -22.38 -10.02
C PHE A 47 12.85 -23.04 -9.93
N ASP A 48 13.18 -23.89 -10.91
CA ASP A 48 14.48 -24.57 -10.96
C ASP A 48 15.63 -23.57 -11.21
N SER A 49 15.46 -22.56 -12.07
CA SER A 49 16.46 -21.50 -12.24
C SER A 49 16.67 -20.66 -10.97
N PHE A 50 15.59 -20.39 -10.23
CA PHE A 50 15.68 -19.56 -9.03
C PHE A 50 16.18 -20.32 -7.81
N LYS A 51 15.77 -21.57 -7.59
CA LYS A 51 16.11 -22.33 -6.37
C LYS A 51 17.61 -22.54 -6.18
N GLU A 52 18.38 -22.50 -7.26
CA GLU A 52 19.85 -22.63 -7.26
C GLU A 52 20.55 -21.32 -6.87
N SER A 53 19.87 -20.18 -6.95
CA SER A 53 20.39 -18.88 -6.55
C SER A 53 20.32 -18.66 -5.05
N SER A 54 21.40 -18.13 -4.46
CA SER A 54 21.43 -17.66 -3.07
C SER A 54 20.39 -16.58 -2.78
N ASP A 55 20.00 -15.82 -3.81
CA ASP A 55 19.17 -14.62 -3.67
C ASP A 55 17.67 -14.95 -3.72
N PHE A 56 17.28 -16.19 -4.04
CA PHE A 56 15.88 -16.55 -4.21
C PHE A 56 15.01 -16.24 -2.99
N LYS A 57 15.49 -16.59 -1.80
CA LYS A 57 14.77 -16.29 -0.54
C LYS A 57 14.61 -14.79 -0.34
N LEU A 58 15.66 -14.00 -0.62
CA LEU A 58 15.62 -12.55 -0.49
C LEU A 58 14.60 -11.94 -1.47
N ILE A 59 14.60 -12.39 -2.72
CA ILE A 59 13.63 -11.96 -3.73
C ILE A 59 12.21 -12.21 -3.23
N ILE A 60 11.88 -13.45 -2.85
CA ILE A 60 10.53 -13.77 -2.35
C ILE A 60 10.16 -12.92 -1.13
N LEU A 61 11.10 -12.70 -0.20
CA LEU A 61 10.86 -11.84 0.97
C LEU A 61 10.60 -10.38 0.59
N LEU A 62 11.35 -9.80 -0.37
CA LEU A 62 11.13 -8.42 -0.83
C LEU A 62 9.71 -8.23 -1.38
N PHE A 63 9.24 -9.19 -2.18
CA PHE A 63 7.89 -9.17 -2.76
C PHE A 63 6.80 -9.37 -1.70
N LEU A 64 6.98 -10.34 -0.78
CA LEU A 64 5.99 -10.62 0.26
C LEU A 64 5.92 -9.52 1.34
N ILE A 65 7.07 -8.98 1.78
CA ILE A 65 7.11 -7.89 2.75
C ILE A 65 6.50 -6.63 2.16
N GLY A 66 6.85 -6.26 0.93
CA GLY A 66 6.23 -5.11 0.25
C GLY A 66 4.72 -5.26 0.13
N THR A 67 4.23 -6.46 -0.21
CA THR A 67 2.80 -6.77 -0.24
C THR A 67 2.15 -6.63 1.14
N ALA A 68 2.76 -7.20 2.17
CA ALA A 68 2.24 -7.17 3.53
C ALA A 68 2.12 -5.72 4.05
N LEU A 69 3.12 -4.87 3.77
CA LEU A 69 3.07 -3.45 4.10
C LEU A 69 1.86 -2.76 3.46
N GLN A 70 1.58 -3.01 2.18
CA GLN A 70 0.42 -2.43 1.50
C GLN A 70 -0.92 -2.87 2.11
N ILE A 71 -1.03 -4.14 2.53
CA ILE A 71 -2.23 -4.64 3.21
C ILE A 71 -2.40 -3.96 4.59
N ILE A 72 -1.31 -3.84 5.35
CA ILE A 72 -1.31 -3.20 6.68
C ILE A 72 -1.76 -1.73 6.56
N ILE A 73 -1.18 -0.96 5.62
CA ILE A 73 -1.55 0.44 5.39
C ILE A 73 -3.03 0.57 5.02
N SER A 74 -3.51 -0.28 4.09
CA SER A 74 -4.93 -0.29 3.70
C SER A 74 -5.85 -0.51 4.90
N PHE A 75 -5.46 -1.45 5.78
CA PHE A 75 -6.24 -1.79 6.96
C PHE A 75 -6.25 -0.63 7.96
N LEU A 76 -5.10 -0.01 8.25
CA LEU A 76 -4.99 1.13 9.15
C LEU A 76 -5.79 2.33 8.64
N ASN A 77 -5.70 2.64 7.34
CA ASN A 77 -6.47 3.71 6.71
C ASN A 77 -7.97 3.48 6.83
N LYS A 78 -8.44 2.26 6.54
CA LYS A 78 -9.85 1.90 6.69
C LYS A 78 -10.31 1.98 8.15
N TRP A 79 -9.49 1.53 9.08
CA TRP A 79 -9.79 1.53 10.51
C TRP A 79 -9.88 2.96 11.07
N ALA A 80 -8.92 3.83 10.74
CA ALA A 80 -8.92 5.22 11.13
C ALA A 80 -10.14 5.97 10.56
N ALA A 81 -10.44 5.78 9.28
CA ALA A 81 -11.62 6.35 8.64
C ALA A 81 -12.92 5.92 9.33
N TRP A 82 -13.06 4.63 9.64
CA TRP A 82 -14.23 4.08 10.33
C TRP A 82 -14.41 4.65 11.74
N ILE A 83 -13.33 4.77 12.52
CA ILE A 83 -13.38 5.41 13.85
C ILE A 83 -13.83 6.86 13.72
N ARG A 84 -13.19 7.67 12.87
CA ARG A 84 -13.58 9.08 12.72
C ARG A 84 -15.05 9.21 12.35
N HIS A 85 -15.53 8.43 11.38
CA HIS A 85 -16.93 8.47 10.96
C HIS A 85 -17.91 8.11 12.10
N ASN A 86 -17.63 7.04 12.84
CA ASN A 86 -18.49 6.59 13.95
C ASN A 86 -18.53 7.55 15.12
N TYR A 87 -17.41 8.16 15.47
CA TYR A 87 -17.33 9.07 16.62
C TYR A 87 -17.82 10.47 16.26
N PHE A 88 -17.60 10.92 15.01
CA PHE A 88 -18.15 12.17 14.50
C PHE A 88 -19.68 12.15 14.46
N SER A 89 -20.28 11.10 13.89
CA SER A 89 -21.75 10.93 13.82
C SER A 89 -22.44 10.84 15.19
N ARG A 90 -21.70 10.45 16.23
CA ARG A 90 -22.18 10.36 17.62
C ARG A 90 -21.83 11.58 18.48
N GLY A 91 -21.16 12.60 17.92
CA GLY A 91 -20.71 13.78 18.65
C GLY A 91 -19.66 13.50 19.74
N ARG A 92 -18.91 12.39 19.64
CA ARG A 92 -17.94 11.94 20.67
C ARG A 92 -16.49 12.14 20.25
N GLN A 93 -16.14 13.35 19.83
CA GLN A 93 -14.81 13.68 19.31
C GLN A 93 -13.72 13.73 20.39
N ASP A 94 -14.07 13.81 21.68
CA ASP A 94 -13.08 13.92 22.77
C ASP A 94 -12.42 12.61 23.19
N THR A 95 -12.86 11.47 22.65
CA THR A 95 -12.35 10.15 23.05
C THR A 95 -10.93 9.89 22.52
N SER A 96 -10.11 9.19 23.30
CA SER A 96 -8.72 8.86 22.92
C SER A 96 -8.64 8.11 21.58
N SER A 97 -9.62 7.24 21.28
CA SER A 97 -9.69 6.53 20.00
C SER A 97 -9.88 7.47 18.82
N TYR A 98 -10.72 8.50 18.95
CA TYR A 98 -10.88 9.51 17.90
C TYR A 98 -9.58 10.29 17.68
N LYS A 99 -8.92 10.73 18.77
CA LYS A 99 -7.64 11.47 18.70
C LYS A 99 -6.53 10.66 18.03
N ILE A 100 -6.45 9.36 18.29
CA ILE A 100 -5.47 8.47 17.62
C ILE A 100 -5.79 8.34 16.13
N ALA A 101 -7.07 8.11 15.78
CA ALA A 101 -7.48 7.99 14.38
C ALA A 101 -7.30 9.30 13.61
N ASP A 102 -7.57 10.44 14.25
CA ASP A 102 -7.37 11.77 13.68
C ASP A 102 -5.88 12.08 13.50
N TRP A 103 -5.05 11.81 14.52
CA TRP A 103 -3.60 11.93 14.41
C TRP A 103 -3.06 11.09 13.27
N TYR A 104 -3.43 9.81 13.19
CA TYR A 104 -2.99 8.91 12.12
C TYR A 104 -3.43 9.42 10.73
N SER A 105 -4.67 9.89 10.61
CA SER A 105 -5.20 10.44 9.35
C SER A 105 -4.45 11.70 8.89
N ASN A 106 -3.83 12.44 9.81
CA ASN A 106 -3.01 13.61 9.51
C ASN A 106 -1.56 13.25 9.11
N GLN A 107 -1.14 11.99 9.26
CA GLN A 107 0.22 11.52 8.93
C GLN A 107 0.31 10.89 7.54
N TYR A 108 -0.18 11.57 6.50
CA TYR A 108 -0.14 11.09 5.10
C TYR A 108 1.27 10.72 4.63
N GLY A 109 2.31 11.37 5.17
CA GLY A 109 3.70 11.10 4.80
C GLY A 109 4.15 9.67 5.13
N ILE A 110 3.52 9.00 6.11
CA ILE A 110 3.83 7.61 6.45
C ILE A 110 3.39 6.69 5.30
N ASP A 111 2.20 6.91 4.74
CA ASP A 111 1.68 6.12 3.63
C ASP A 111 2.58 6.25 2.40
N VAL A 112 2.93 7.49 2.02
CA VAL A 112 3.83 7.76 0.88
C VAL A 112 5.20 7.12 1.10
N PHE A 113 5.76 7.23 2.30
CA PHE A 113 7.05 6.65 2.61
C PHE A 113 7.05 5.13 2.47
N LEU A 114 6.00 4.45 2.97
CA LEU A 114 5.87 3.01 2.85
C LEU A 114 5.58 2.56 1.40
N GLU A 115 4.86 3.37 0.62
CA GLU A 115 4.68 3.17 -0.82
C GLU A 115 6.02 3.25 -1.57
N VAL A 116 6.88 4.22 -1.25
CA VAL A 116 8.23 4.33 -1.80
C VAL A 116 9.09 3.13 -1.41
N ILE A 117 9.07 2.70 -0.15
CA ILE A 117 9.80 1.49 0.29
C ILE A 117 9.32 0.26 -0.49
N THR A 118 8.01 0.12 -0.67
CA THR A 118 7.42 -1.00 -1.40
C THR A 118 7.89 -0.99 -2.85
N PHE A 119 7.84 0.17 -3.50
CA PHE A 119 8.31 0.35 -4.86
C PHE A 119 9.78 -0.02 -5.01
N LEU A 120 10.65 0.49 -4.14
CA LEU A 120 12.09 0.19 -4.16
C LEU A 120 12.37 -1.30 -3.89
N SER A 121 11.62 -1.92 -2.98
CA SER A 121 11.75 -3.34 -2.66
C SER A 121 11.40 -4.21 -3.88
N PHE A 122 10.32 -3.87 -4.58
CA PHE A 122 9.90 -4.55 -5.80
C PHE A 122 10.87 -4.32 -6.96
N ALA A 123 11.34 -3.08 -7.15
CA ALA A 123 12.34 -2.76 -8.16
C ALA A 123 13.63 -3.56 -7.95
N TYR A 124 14.12 -3.61 -6.71
CA TYR A 124 15.32 -4.37 -6.37
C TYR A 124 15.12 -5.89 -6.51
N GLY A 125 13.99 -6.43 -6.05
CA GLY A 125 13.66 -7.84 -6.24
C GLY A 125 13.55 -8.22 -7.72
N THR A 126 12.98 -7.34 -8.54
CA THR A 126 12.90 -7.52 -10.00
C THR A 126 14.28 -7.49 -10.65
N TYR A 127 15.15 -6.57 -10.23
CA TYR A 127 16.53 -6.50 -10.70
C TYR A 127 17.31 -7.78 -10.39
N LEU A 128 17.25 -8.28 -9.15
CA LEU A 128 17.89 -9.55 -8.78
C LEU A 128 17.35 -10.73 -9.61
N SER A 129 16.04 -10.76 -9.82
CA SER A 129 15.37 -11.79 -10.62
C SER A 129 15.84 -11.78 -12.08
N TYR A 130 16.02 -10.59 -12.66
CA TYR A 130 16.58 -10.43 -13.99
C TYR A 130 18.02 -10.96 -14.09
N LEU A 131 18.86 -10.71 -13.07
CA LEU A 131 20.23 -11.23 -13.03
C LEU A 131 20.29 -12.76 -12.95
N ILE A 132 19.31 -13.41 -12.33
CA ILE A 132 19.23 -14.88 -12.27
C ILE A 132 18.86 -15.45 -13.65
N LEU A 133 17.95 -14.80 -14.37
CA LEU A 133 17.41 -15.33 -15.63
C LEU A 133 18.35 -15.22 -16.83
N ILE A 134 19.36 -14.34 -16.77
CA ILE A 134 20.31 -14.11 -17.87
C ILE A 134 21.63 -14.85 -17.66
N LYS A 135 21.87 -15.37 -16.46
CA LYS A 135 22.97 -16.30 -16.19
C LYS A 135 22.67 -17.67 -16.77
#